data_AF-A0A0P6XXF5-F1
#
_entry.id   AF-A0A0P6XXF5-F1
#
_cell.length_a   1.000
_cell.length_b   1.000
_cell.length_c   1.000
_cell.angle_alpha   90.00
_cell.angle_beta   90.00
_cell.angle_gamma   90.00
#
_symmetry.space_group_name_H-M   'P 1'
#
loop_
_entity.id
_entity.type
_entity.pdbx_description
1 polymer ?
#
loop_
_entity_poly.entity_id
_entity_poly.type
_entity_poly.pdbx_seq_one_letter_code
_entity_poly.pdbx_strand_id
1 'polypeptide(L)'
;MHFPKSQALQLHSCFEELIPGRMHSSGQRFLPLIVLGFKQVRLGVVDRHNHVNQAHAGRYGKAQLVFQLSRVALQPADTQRMAIEPEVGNGLSTMPLAYGCIQELITWERRDDLGYAVSYVEAIIAVGVGSIGLRTTLTGPNVAKLPNEQLQTGDWVVLSNSRIDILGFEPD
;
A
#
# COMPACT_ATOMS: atom_id res chain seq x y z
N MET A 1 -4.02 -9.01 -10.38
CA MET A 1 -4.51 -7.63 -10.18
C MET A 1 -3.63 -6.74 -11.04
N HIS A 2 -4.20 -5.91 -11.91
CA HIS A 2 -3.43 -4.95 -12.70
C HIS A 2 -3.54 -3.58 -12.03
N PHE A 3 -2.42 -2.93 -11.70
CA PHE A 3 -2.35 -1.53 -11.27
C PHE A 3 -1.70 -0.73 -12.41
N PRO A 4 -2.32 0.38 -12.88
CA PRO A 4 -1.70 1.20 -13.91
C PRO A 4 -0.34 1.69 -13.43
N LYS A 5 0.69 1.65 -14.30
CA LYS A 5 2.04 2.11 -13.96
C LYS A 5 2.73 1.33 -12.82
N SER A 6 2.48 0.03 -12.70
CA SER A 6 3.16 -0.83 -11.71
C SER A 6 4.70 -0.75 -11.75
N GLN A 7 5.29 -0.48 -12.93
CA GLN A 7 6.74 -0.31 -13.10
C GLN A 7 7.32 0.92 -12.37
N ALA A 8 6.49 1.92 -12.06
CA ALA A 8 6.89 3.10 -11.28
C ALA A 8 6.89 2.84 -9.77
N LEU A 9 6.35 1.69 -9.32
CA LEU A 9 6.32 1.30 -7.92
C LEU A 9 7.64 0.65 -7.56
N GLN A 10 8.44 1.32 -6.75
CA GLN A 10 9.77 0.83 -6.38
C GLN A 10 9.96 1.08 -4.90
N LEU A 11 9.68 0.08 -4.07
CA LEU A 11 10.03 0.07 -2.66
C LEU A 11 11.32 -0.74 -2.47
N HIS A 12 12.40 -0.07 -2.05
CA HIS A 12 13.66 -0.76 -1.77
C HIS A 12 13.54 -1.57 -0.48
N SER A 13 13.70 -2.88 -0.58
CA SER A 13 13.51 -3.81 0.54
C SER A 13 14.28 -5.11 0.36
N CYS A 14 14.44 -5.87 1.44
CA CYS A 14 14.85 -7.26 1.40
C CYS A 14 13.62 -8.15 1.43
N PHE A 15 13.52 -9.14 0.54
CA PHE A 15 12.58 -10.24 0.72
C PHE A 15 13.15 -11.18 1.77
N GLU A 16 12.80 -10.98 3.04
CA GLU A 16 13.42 -11.70 4.16
C GLU A 16 13.00 -13.17 4.21
N GLU A 17 11.70 -13.44 4.20
CA GLU A 17 11.16 -14.78 4.35
C GLU A 17 9.73 -14.90 3.81
N LEU A 18 9.32 -16.14 3.57
CA LEU A 18 7.94 -16.50 3.23
C LEU A 18 7.32 -17.27 4.40
N ILE A 19 6.29 -16.71 5.03
CA ILE A 19 5.55 -17.36 6.10
C ILE A 19 4.39 -18.15 5.47
N PRO A 20 4.33 -19.48 5.62
CA PRO A 20 3.25 -20.30 5.07
C PRO A 20 1.89 -19.90 5.65
N GLY A 21 0.87 -19.92 4.79
CA GLY A 21 -0.51 -19.68 5.22
C GLY A 21 -1.01 -20.74 6.19
N ARG A 22 -1.71 -20.28 7.23
CA ARG A 22 -2.36 -21.16 8.21
C ARG A 22 -3.44 -22.01 7.54
N MET A 23 -3.71 -23.19 8.10
CA MET A 23 -4.81 -24.03 7.66
C MET A 23 -6.13 -23.47 8.18
N HIS A 24 -7.12 -23.31 7.31
CA HIS A 24 -8.50 -22.99 7.67
C HIS A 24 -9.24 -24.28 8.07
N SER A 25 -10.28 -24.17 8.90
CA SER A 25 -11.09 -25.31 9.35
C SER A 25 -11.79 -26.06 8.20
N SER A 26 -11.95 -25.41 7.04
CA SER A 26 -12.46 -26.02 5.81
C SER A 26 -11.44 -26.84 5.02
N GLY A 27 -10.19 -26.95 5.49
CA GLY A 27 -9.10 -27.66 4.79
C GLY A 27 -8.37 -26.85 3.71
N GLN A 28 -8.78 -25.60 3.47
CA GLN A 28 -8.05 -24.66 2.60
C GLN A 28 -6.97 -23.92 3.38
N ARG A 29 -5.90 -23.47 2.73
CA ARG A 29 -4.88 -22.60 3.37
C ARG A 29 -5.18 -21.12 3.09
N PHE A 30 -4.92 -20.29 4.09
CA PHE A 30 -4.77 -18.85 3.85
C PHE A 30 -3.60 -18.60 2.90
N LEU A 31 -3.58 -17.42 2.27
CA LEU A 31 -2.45 -17.03 1.43
C LEU A 31 -1.17 -16.91 2.26
N PRO A 32 -0.02 -17.31 1.72
CA PRO A 32 1.26 -17.10 2.39
C PRO A 32 1.55 -15.60 2.50
N LEU A 33 2.35 -15.24 3.49
CA LEU A 33 2.78 -13.87 3.74
C LEU A 33 4.24 -13.72 3.33
N ILE A 34 4.51 -12.81 2.41
CA ILE A 34 5.87 -12.40 2.06
C ILE A 34 6.30 -11.33 3.05
N VAL A 35 7.46 -11.50 3.67
CA VAL A 35 8.01 -10.52 4.61
C VAL A 35 9.07 -9.69 3.90
N LEU A 36 8.83 -8.38 3.86
CA LEU A 36 9.75 -7.38 3.32
C LEU A 36 10.40 -6.57 4.45
N GLY A 37 11.73 -6.54 4.49
CA GLY A 37 12.51 -5.78 5.47
C GLY A 37 13.09 -4.49 4.90
N PHE A 38 12.94 -3.36 5.60
CA PHE A 38 13.58 -2.08 5.25
C PHE A 38 13.58 -1.12 6.45
N LYS A 39 14.65 -0.32 6.65
CA LYS A 39 14.75 0.72 7.71
C LYS A 39 14.15 0.31 9.08
N GLN A 40 14.47 -0.89 9.58
CA GLN A 40 13.97 -1.47 10.84
C GLN A 40 12.48 -1.85 10.87
N VAL A 41 11.79 -1.74 9.73
CA VAL A 41 10.41 -2.18 9.52
C VAL A 41 10.42 -3.55 8.84
N ARG A 42 9.57 -4.46 9.33
CA ARG A 42 9.24 -5.71 8.63
C ARG A 42 7.77 -5.64 8.24
N LEU A 43 7.51 -5.81 6.95
CA LEU A 43 6.20 -5.63 6.35
C LEU A 43 5.71 -6.94 5.74
N GLY A 44 4.57 -7.42 6.21
CA GLY A 44 3.90 -8.58 5.64
C GLY A 44 3.00 -8.15 4.49
N VAL A 45 3.23 -8.72 3.30
CA VAL A 45 2.47 -8.44 2.08
C VAL A 45 1.96 -9.73 1.46
N VAL A 46 0.86 -9.64 0.71
CA VAL A 46 0.22 -10.81 0.11
C VAL A 46 0.43 -10.83 -1.41
N ASP A 47 0.88 -11.96 -1.93
CA ASP A 47 0.89 -12.21 -3.36
C ASP A 47 -0.31 -13.05 -3.77
N ARG A 48 -1.37 -12.39 -4.22
CA ARG A 48 -2.64 -13.05 -4.61
C ARG A 48 -2.58 -13.72 -5.97
N HIS A 49 -1.59 -13.38 -6.78
CA HIS A 49 -1.53 -13.74 -8.19
C HIS A 49 -0.26 -14.52 -8.54
N ASN A 50 0.54 -14.88 -7.53
CA ASN A 50 1.78 -15.64 -7.64
C ASN A 50 2.80 -14.98 -8.60
N HIS A 51 2.97 -13.66 -8.48
CA HIS A 51 3.94 -12.89 -9.26
C HIS A 51 5.37 -12.96 -8.70
N VAL A 52 5.53 -13.28 -7.42
CA VAL A 52 6.83 -13.29 -6.75
C VAL A 52 7.44 -14.69 -6.77
N ASN A 53 8.65 -14.78 -7.32
CA ASN A 53 9.44 -16.00 -7.22
C ASN A 53 9.97 -16.18 -5.80
N GLN A 54 9.54 -17.25 -5.12
CA GLN A 54 9.94 -17.54 -3.74
C GLN A 54 11.44 -17.80 -3.59
N ALA A 55 12.14 -18.18 -4.67
CA ALA A 55 13.60 -18.32 -4.67
C ALA A 55 14.34 -16.98 -4.49
N HIS A 56 13.64 -15.84 -4.54
CA HIS A 56 14.21 -14.53 -4.25
C HIS A 56 14.31 -14.24 -2.73
N ALA A 57 13.81 -15.12 -1.86
CA ALA A 57 13.98 -14.97 -0.42
C ALA A 57 15.48 -14.85 -0.03
N GLY A 58 15.77 -13.96 0.91
CA GLY A 58 17.10 -13.53 1.30
C GLY A 58 17.74 -12.45 0.42
N ARG A 59 17.09 -12.00 -0.67
CA ARG A 59 17.66 -11.00 -1.60
C ARG A 59 17.11 -9.60 -1.34
N TYR A 60 17.98 -8.61 -1.53
CA TYR A 60 17.58 -7.21 -1.68
C TYR A 60 17.06 -6.94 -3.08
N GLY A 61 16.16 -5.98 -3.20
CA GLY A 61 15.57 -5.60 -4.47
C GLY A 61 14.47 -4.56 -4.34
N LYS A 62 13.65 -4.48 -5.40
CA LYS A 62 12.55 -3.54 -5.55
C LYS A 62 11.22 -4.29 -5.51
N ALA A 63 10.42 -3.99 -4.49
CA ALA A 63 9.05 -4.49 -4.38
C ALA A 63 8.06 -3.51 -5.00
N GLN A 64 7.13 -4.02 -5.81
CA GLN A 64 6.02 -3.28 -6.39
C GLN A 64 4.79 -3.47 -5.51
N LEU A 65 4.54 -2.55 -4.58
CA LEU A 65 3.46 -2.67 -3.59
C LEU A 65 2.26 -1.80 -3.91
N VAL A 66 1.06 -2.34 -3.73
CA VAL A 66 -0.21 -1.59 -3.79
C VAL A 66 -0.92 -1.68 -2.45
N PHE A 67 -1.17 -0.52 -1.86
CA PHE A 67 -1.96 -0.33 -0.66
C PHE A 67 -3.42 -0.18 -1.07
N GLN A 68 -4.23 -1.14 -0.63
CA GLN A 68 -5.63 -1.26 -0.98
C GLN A 68 -6.55 -1.00 0.20
N LEU A 69 -7.78 -0.55 -0.10
CA LEU A 69 -8.83 -0.36 0.90
C LEU A 69 -8.41 0.59 2.04
N SER A 70 -7.42 1.43 1.76
CA SER A 70 -6.83 2.36 2.71
C SER A 70 -7.83 3.43 3.10
N ARG A 71 -7.83 3.78 4.39
CA ARG A 71 -8.28 5.10 4.82
C ARG A 71 -7.21 6.12 4.44
N VAL A 72 -7.62 7.23 3.85
CA VAL A 72 -6.73 8.31 3.42
C VAL A 72 -7.11 9.58 4.18
N ALA A 73 -6.11 10.25 4.75
CA ALA A 73 -6.25 11.57 5.33
C ALA A 73 -5.09 12.46 4.89
N LEU A 74 -5.31 13.77 4.80
CA LEU A 74 -4.23 14.73 4.58
C LEU A 74 -3.38 14.87 5.84
N GLN A 75 -2.08 15.00 5.64
CA GLN A 75 -1.16 15.38 6.72
C GLN A 75 -1.29 16.89 6.98
N PRO A 76 -1.37 17.33 8.24
CA PRO A 76 -1.23 18.74 8.60
C PRO A 76 0.08 19.31 8.08
N ALA A 77 0.06 20.55 7.57
CA ALA A 77 1.18 21.18 6.87
C ALA A 77 2.49 21.23 7.68
N ASP A 78 2.39 21.37 9.00
CA ASP A 78 3.50 21.42 9.95
C ASP A 78 4.06 20.04 10.36
N THR A 79 3.41 18.95 9.94
CA THR A 79 3.78 17.57 10.32
C THR A 79 4.09 16.68 9.11
N GLN A 80 4.16 17.27 7.91
CA GLN A 80 4.37 16.56 6.65
C GLN A 80 5.68 15.77 6.65
N ARG A 81 5.57 14.47 6.44
CA ARG A 81 6.71 13.54 6.40
C ARG A 81 6.44 12.34 5.50
N MET A 82 7.51 11.63 5.19
CA MET A 82 7.44 10.36 4.47
C MET A 82 7.99 9.24 5.36
N ALA A 83 7.20 8.20 5.59
CA ALA A 83 7.57 7.07 6.41
C ALA A 83 6.60 5.91 6.19
N ILE A 84 7.06 4.68 6.45
CA ILE A 84 6.16 3.57 6.76
C ILE A 84 6.43 3.20 8.21
N GLU A 85 5.40 3.23 9.04
CA GLU A 85 5.50 2.93 10.46
C GLU A 85 4.68 1.68 10.78
N PRO A 86 5.31 0.66 11.39
CA PRO A 86 4.60 -0.53 11.78
C PRO A 86 3.57 -0.24 12.87
N GLU A 87 2.54 -1.07 12.96
CA GLU A 87 1.66 -1.08 14.14
C GLU A 87 2.49 -1.32 15.42
N VAL A 88 2.10 -0.68 16.52
CA VAL A 88 2.76 -0.88 17.81
C VAL A 88 2.64 -2.35 18.23
N GLY A 89 3.79 -2.98 18.52
CA GLY A 89 3.84 -4.22 19.32
C GLY A 89 4.10 -5.55 18.61
N ASN A 90 4.31 -5.63 17.29
CA ASN A 90 4.33 -6.95 16.62
C ASN A 90 5.58 -7.33 15.82
N GLY A 91 6.57 -6.46 15.63
CA GLY A 91 7.80 -6.75 14.88
C GLY A 91 7.61 -7.01 13.37
N LEU A 92 6.46 -7.53 12.95
CA LEU A 92 5.96 -7.69 11.59
C LEU A 92 4.62 -6.96 11.49
N SER A 93 4.53 -5.93 10.65
CA SER A 93 3.30 -5.16 10.42
C SER A 93 2.62 -5.63 9.15
N THR A 94 1.29 -5.70 9.17
CA THR A 94 0.46 -6.05 7.99
C THR A 94 -0.54 -4.95 7.64
N MET A 95 -0.65 -3.93 8.49
CA MET A 95 -1.49 -2.74 8.38
C MET A 95 -0.73 -1.50 8.89
N PRO A 96 0.46 -1.18 8.34
CA PRO A 96 1.24 -0.04 8.78
C PRO A 96 0.52 1.29 8.51
N LEU A 97 0.98 2.35 9.18
CA LEU A 97 0.74 3.71 8.71
C LEU A 97 1.75 4.03 7.61
N ALA A 98 1.27 4.52 6.46
CA ALA A 98 2.15 5.00 5.39
C ALA A 98 1.94 6.50 5.18
N TYR A 99 2.95 7.27 5.55
CA TYR A 99 3.03 8.72 5.35
C TYR A 99 3.76 8.98 4.04
N GLY A 100 3.21 9.85 3.20
CA GLY A 100 3.84 10.17 1.94
C GLY A 100 3.25 11.38 1.23
N CYS A 101 3.81 11.66 0.06
CA CYS A 101 3.33 12.69 -0.86
C CYS A 101 2.86 12.04 -2.17
N ILE A 102 1.69 12.43 -2.67
CA ILE A 102 1.17 11.97 -3.96
C ILE A 102 2.08 12.50 -5.07
N GLN A 103 2.87 11.62 -5.67
CA GLN A 103 3.71 11.96 -6.82
C GLN A 103 2.91 12.06 -8.10
N GLU A 104 1.90 11.20 -8.23
CA GLU A 104 1.02 11.17 -9.38
C GLU A 104 -0.36 10.65 -8.97
N LEU A 105 -1.40 11.46 -9.24
CA LEU A 105 -2.78 11.00 -9.23
C LEU A 105 -3.11 10.40 -10.61
N ILE A 106 -3.33 9.08 -10.66
CA ILE A 106 -3.62 8.34 -11.90
C ILE A 106 -5.09 8.45 -12.25
N THR A 107 -5.94 8.14 -11.27
CA THR A 107 -7.39 8.06 -11.45
C THR A 107 -8.09 8.75 -10.29
N TRP A 108 -9.07 9.58 -10.62
CA TRP A 108 -10.09 10.07 -9.70
C TRP A 108 -11.45 9.97 -10.38
N GLU A 109 -12.23 8.98 -9.98
CA GLU A 109 -13.57 8.75 -10.53
C GLU A 109 -14.61 8.92 -9.42
N ARG A 110 -15.37 10.02 -9.48
CA ARG A 110 -16.54 10.21 -8.63
C ARG A 110 -17.72 9.47 -9.22
N ARG A 111 -18.38 8.66 -8.42
CA ARG A 111 -19.63 7.98 -8.74
C ARG A 111 -20.65 8.31 -7.67
N ASP A 112 -21.87 8.59 -8.11
CA ASP A 112 -23.01 8.67 -7.20
C ASP A 112 -23.65 7.28 -7.18
N ASP A 113 -23.32 6.51 -6.14
CA ASP A 113 -23.81 5.14 -5.96
C ASP A 113 -24.81 5.11 -4.81
N LEU A 114 -26.07 4.74 -5.11
CA LEU A 114 -27.16 4.60 -4.13
C LEU A 114 -27.37 5.83 -3.20
N GLY A 115 -27.12 7.04 -3.70
CA GLY A 115 -27.26 8.28 -2.94
C GLY A 115 -26.05 8.62 -2.05
N TYR A 116 -24.96 7.86 -2.14
CA TYR A 116 -23.69 8.15 -1.50
C TYR A 116 -22.64 8.45 -2.57
N ALA A 117 -22.04 9.64 -2.51
CA ALA A 117 -20.89 9.95 -3.35
C ALA A 117 -19.71 9.05 -2.92
N VAL A 118 -19.12 8.34 -3.87
CA VAL A 118 -17.89 7.57 -3.69
C VAL A 118 -16.87 7.99 -4.74
N SER A 119 -15.62 8.14 -4.32
CA SER A 119 -14.52 8.46 -5.23
C SER A 119 -13.54 7.30 -5.27
N TYR A 120 -13.42 6.66 -6.43
CA TYR A 120 -12.36 5.69 -6.68
C TYR A 120 -11.06 6.43 -7.00
N VAL A 121 -9.99 6.03 -6.33
CA VAL A 121 -8.69 6.70 -6.39
C VAL A 121 -7.59 5.70 -6.71
N GLU A 122 -6.76 6.06 -7.69
CA GLU A 122 -5.47 5.42 -7.94
C GLU A 122 -4.36 6.47 -7.95
N ALA A 123 -3.28 6.21 -7.23
CA ALA A 123 -2.17 7.15 -7.11
C ALA A 123 -0.83 6.47 -6.85
N ILE A 124 0.26 7.14 -7.20
CA ILE A 124 1.63 6.81 -6.79
C ILE A 124 2.02 7.74 -5.65
N ILE A 125 2.51 7.16 -4.55
CA ILE A 125 2.86 7.88 -3.32
C ILE A 125 4.32 7.61 -2.97
N ALA A 126 5.10 8.68 -2.78
CA ALA A 126 6.45 8.61 -2.24
C ALA A 126 6.40 8.45 -0.72
N VAL A 127 7.10 7.44 -0.17
CA VAL A 127 7.09 7.06 1.26
C VAL A 127 8.48 7.03 1.89
N GLY A 128 9.45 7.73 1.29
CA GLY A 128 10.80 7.94 1.84
C GLY A 128 11.77 6.77 1.73
N VAL A 129 11.28 5.56 1.41
CA VAL A 129 12.05 4.36 1.03
C VAL A 129 11.81 3.96 -0.43
N GLY A 130 11.11 4.81 -1.17
CA GLY A 130 10.64 4.52 -2.51
C GLY A 130 9.21 4.98 -2.74
N SER A 131 8.54 4.34 -3.69
CA SER A 131 7.16 4.66 -4.08
C SER A 131 6.25 3.43 -4.00
N ILE A 132 5.03 3.65 -3.53
CA ILE A 132 3.95 2.65 -3.44
C ILE A 132 2.74 3.10 -4.26
N GLY A 133 1.92 2.14 -4.67
CA GLY A 133 0.61 2.41 -5.28
C GLY A 133 -0.47 2.53 -4.21
N LEU A 134 -1.44 3.41 -4.42
CA LEU A 134 -2.69 3.46 -3.69
C LEU A 134 -3.82 3.05 -4.64
N ARG A 135 -4.69 2.14 -4.19
CA ARG A 135 -5.96 1.85 -4.84
C ARG A 135 -7.06 1.78 -3.78
N THR A 136 -7.93 2.77 -3.71
CA THR A 136 -8.98 2.80 -2.68
C THR A 136 -10.24 3.51 -3.16
N THR A 137 -11.30 3.37 -2.39
CA THR A 137 -12.54 4.13 -2.54
C THR A 137 -12.74 5.00 -1.32
N LEU A 138 -12.92 6.30 -1.53
CA LEU A 138 -13.27 7.26 -0.50
C LEU A 138 -14.79 7.45 -0.49
N THR A 139 -15.38 7.52 0.69
CA THR A 139 -16.80 7.84 0.87
C THR A 139 -17.02 9.35 0.92
N GLY A 140 -18.23 9.82 0.62
CA GLY A 140 -18.62 11.22 0.60
C GLY A 140 -18.15 12.03 1.83
N PRO A 141 -18.35 11.54 3.08
CA PRO A 141 -17.85 12.24 4.27
C PRO A 141 -16.32 12.37 4.36
N ASN A 142 -15.56 11.47 3.72
CA ASN A 142 -14.10 11.57 3.66
C ASN A 142 -13.66 12.46 2.50
N VAL A 143 -14.37 12.42 1.37
CA VAL A 143 -14.15 13.29 0.21
C VAL A 143 -14.40 14.76 0.58
N ALA A 144 -15.47 15.05 1.33
CA ALA A 144 -15.82 16.40 1.77
C ALA A 144 -14.79 17.03 2.73
N LYS A 145 -13.87 16.23 3.30
CA LYS A 145 -12.76 16.74 4.13
C LYS A 145 -11.53 17.14 3.32
N LEU A 146 -11.53 16.85 2.01
CA LEU A 146 -10.44 17.20 1.12
C LEU A 146 -10.62 18.62 0.58
N PRO A 147 -9.53 19.38 0.37
CA PRO A 147 -9.53 20.59 -0.43
C PRO A 147 -10.13 20.29 -1.81
N ASN A 148 -11.03 21.14 -2.28
CA ASN A 148 -11.73 20.97 -3.57
C ASN A 148 -12.46 19.63 -3.73
N GLU A 149 -12.75 18.92 -2.63
CA GLU A 149 -13.35 17.58 -2.65
C GLU A 149 -12.58 16.56 -3.52
N GLN A 150 -11.26 16.72 -3.66
CA GLN A 150 -10.44 15.87 -4.51
C GLN A 150 -8.98 15.86 -4.07
N LEU A 151 -8.35 14.67 -4.10
CA LEU A 151 -6.89 14.55 -3.92
C LEU A 151 -6.16 15.09 -5.15
N GLN A 152 -4.97 15.61 -4.95
CA GLN A 152 -4.13 16.18 -5.99
C GLN A 152 -2.70 15.66 -5.92
N THR A 153 -2.00 15.70 -7.06
CA THR A 153 -0.54 15.57 -7.05
C THR A 153 0.07 16.66 -6.17
N GLY A 154 0.99 16.28 -5.28
CA GLY A 154 1.59 17.16 -4.29
C GLY A 154 0.93 17.09 -2.91
N ASP A 155 -0.25 16.48 -2.79
CA ASP A 155 -0.90 16.31 -1.49
C ASP A 155 -0.09 15.37 -0.59
N TRP A 156 0.09 15.80 0.66
CA TRP A 156 0.69 14.97 1.69
C TRP A 156 -0.40 14.17 2.38
N VAL A 157 -0.29 12.85 2.34
CA VAL A 157 -1.29 11.92 2.82
C VAL A 157 -0.72 10.95 3.86
N VAL A 158 -1.59 10.50 4.75
CA VAL A 158 -1.37 9.32 5.57
C VAL A 158 -2.39 8.26 5.19
N LEU A 159 -1.88 7.06 4.90
CA LEU A 159 -2.67 5.85 4.66
C LEU A 159 -2.71 5.03 5.94
N SER A 160 -3.89 4.48 6.26
CA SER A 160 -4.07 3.58 7.38
C SER A 160 -5.05 2.46 7.02
N ASN A 161 -5.00 1.37 7.78
CA ASN A 161 -5.86 0.20 7.60
C ASN A 161 -5.80 -0.35 6.16
N SER A 162 -4.61 -0.34 5.58
CA SER A 162 -4.37 -0.80 4.22
C SER A 162 -4.16 -2.30 4.18
N ARG A 163 -4.74 -2.94 3.17
CA ARG A 163 -4.31 -4.26 2.74
C ARG A 163 -3.22 -4.11 1.69
N ILE A 164 -2.10 -4.82 1.86
CA ILE A 164 -0.94 -4.65 1.00
C ILE A 164 -0.77 -5.88 0.13
N ASP A 165 -0.96 -5.68 -1.18
CA ASP A 165 -0.67 -6.70 -2.18
C ASP A 165 0.65 -6.36 -2.89
N ILE A 166 1.46 -7.38 -3.19
CA ILE A 166 2.67 -7.24 -4.01
C ILE A 166 2.35 -7.64 -5.45
N LEU A 167 2.81 -6.84 -6.41
CA LEU A 167 2.64 -7.08 -7.85
C LEU A 167 3.87 -7.72 -8.48
N GLY A 168 5.03 -7.60 -7.82
CA GLY A 168 6.29 -8.12 -8.30
C GLY A 168 7.42 -7.78 -7.35
N PHE A 169 8.50 -8.57 -7.44
CA PHE A 169 9.76 -8.32 -6.74
C PHE A 169 10.91 -8.55 -7.73
N GLU A 170 11.66 -7.49 -8.01
CA GLU A 170 12.85 -7.52 -8.85
C GLU A 170 14.09 -7.49 -7.94
N PRO A 171 14.84 -8.59 -7.83
CA PRO A 171 16.02 -8.61 -7.01
C PRO A 171 17.17 -7.83 -7.68
N ASP A 172 18.00 -7.19 -6.86
CA ASP A 172 19.23 -6.53 -7.33
C ASP A 172 20.28 -7.53 -7.85
#